data_AF-A0A520ARV1-F1
#
_entry.id   AF-A0A520ARV1-F1
#
_cell.length_a   1.000
_cell.length_b   1.000
_cell.length_c   1.000
_cell.angle_alpha   90.00
_cell.angle_beta   90.00
_cell.angle_gamma   90.00
#
_symmetry.space_group_name_H-M   'P 1'
#
loop_
_entity.id
_entity.type
_entity.pdbx_description
1 polymer ?
#
loop_
_entity_poly.entity_id
_entity_poly.type
_entity_poly.pdbx_seq_one_letter_code
_entity_poly.pdbx_strand_id
1 'polypeptide(L)'
;MHAKRIPNTAVSRDAVQTLNLTGIDVIAISYLEVTGSPAQLRYLVRRLRARAPNARIVVGLWPQGEASLSDAAIQQVLGADRYVSSFAEAVTVIVEASSYSKAA
;
A
#
# COMPACT_ATOMS: atom_id res chain seq x y z
N MET A 1 -12.38 -2.99 14.02
CA MET A 1 -11.63 -2.86 12.76
C MET A 1 -11.42 -4.26 12.24
N HIS A 2 -11.95 -4.59 11.07
CA HIS A 2 -11.77 -5.92 10.47
C HIS A 2 -10.70 -5.82 9.39
N ALA A 3 -9.66 -6.66 9.50
CA ALA A 3 -8.61 -6.75 8.49
C ALA A 3 -8.71 -8.10 7.77
N LYS A 4 -8.58 -8.08 6.44
CA LYS A 4 -8.50 -9.29 5.62
C LYS A 4 -7.10 -9.37 5.03
N ARG A 5 -6.37 -10.45 5.35
CA ARG A 5 -5.06 -10.70 4.75
C ARG A 5 -5.22 -11.17 3.30
N ILE A 6 -4.52 -10.52 2.39
CA ILE A 6 -4.43 -10.91 0.97
C ILE A 6 -3.00 -11.41 0.71
N PRO A 7 -2.80 -12.65 0.21
CA PRO A 7 -1.48 -13.14 -0.13
C PRO A 7 -0.92 -12.43 -1.37
N ASN A 8 0.40 -12.40 -1.54
CA ASN A 8 1.05 -11.74 -2.69
C ASN A 8 0.60 -12.35 -4.05
N THR A 9 0.28 -13.64 -4.09
CA THR A 9 -0.22 -14.34 -5.28
C THR A 9 -1.58 -13.83 -5.73
N ALA A 10 -2.42 -13.36 -4.80
CA ALA A 10 -3.74 -12.80 -5.10
C ALA A 10 -3.70 -11.34 -5.61
N VAL A 11 -2.51 -10.71 -5.61
CA VAL A 11 -2.28 -9.40 -6.21
C VAL A 11 -1.45 -9.47 -7.50
N SER A 12 -1.33 -10.68 -8.08
CA SER A 12 -0.77 -10.86 -9.43
C SER A 12 -1.55 -10.05 -10.47
N ARG A 13 -0.97 -9.87 -11.66
CA ARG A 13 -1.56 -9.05 -12.73
C ARG A 13 -3.01 -9.46 -13.04
N ASP A 14 -3.28 -10.75 -13.04
CA ASP A 14 -4.58 -11.31 -13.40
C ASP A 14 -5.48 -11.51 -12.18
N ALA A 15 -4.91 -11.97 -11.06
CA ALA A 15 -5.69 -12.26 -9.86
C ALA A 15 -6.18 -11.00 -9.14
N VAL A 16 -5.45 -9.88 -9.21
CA VAL A 16 -5.82 -8.66 -8.48
C VAL A 16 -7.23 -8.19 -8.84
N GLN A 17 -7.68 -8.44 -10.08
CA GLN A 17 -9.00 -8.02 -10.57
C GLN A 17 -10.18 -8.73 -9.89
N THR A 18 -9.94 -9.85 -9.22
CA THR A 18 -10.99 -10.64 -8.54
C THR A 18 -11.20 -10.22 -7.09
N LEU A 19 -10.34 -9.36 -6.53
CA LEU A 19 -10.46 -8.92 -5.15
C LEU A 19 -11.72 -8.09 -4.94
N ASN A 20 -12.60 -8.48 -4.01
CA ASN A 20 -13.66 -7.58 -3.55
C ASN A 20 -13.04 -6.47 -2.69
N LEU A 21 -13.06 -5.24 -3.20
CA LEU A 21 -12.54 -4.04 -2.53
C LEU A 21 -13.66 -3.07 -2.12
N THR A 22 -14.92 -3.46 -2.28
CA THR A 22 -16.07 -2.63 -1.91
C THR A 22 -16.07 -2.38 -0.40
N GLY A 23 -16.18 -1.11 -0.01
CA GLY A 23 -16.19 -0.69 1.39
C GLY A 23 -14.86 -0.85 2.12
N ILE A 24 -13.74 -0.96 1.39
CA ILE A 24 -12.40 -0.95 2.00
C ILE A 24 -11.93 0.50 2.16
N ASP A 25 -11.71 0.92 3.41
CA ASP A 25 -11.23 2.26 3.72
C ASP A 25 -9.72 2.39 3.59
N VAL A 26 -8.98 1.30 3.87
CA VAL A 26 -7.51 1.27 3.87
C VAL A 26 -6.98 0.00 3.23
N ILE A 27 -6.04 0.16 2.31
CA ILE A 27 -5.25 -0.90 1.69
C ILE A 27 -3.80 -0.73 2.15
N ALA A 28 -3.31 -1.69 2.92
CA ALA A 28 -1.92 -1.73 3.36
C ALA A 28 -1.12 -2.72 2.50
N ILE A 29 0.00 -2.25 1.92
CA ILE A 29 0.90 -3.06 1.11
C ILE A 29 2.22 -3.20 1.85
N SER A 30 2.55 -4.43 2.24
CA SER A 30 3.86 -4.77 2.78
C SER A 30 4.78 -5.22 1.66
N TYR A 31 5.83 -4.44 1.37
CA TYR A 31 6.77 -4.74 0.29
C TYR A 31 8.19 -4.81 0.86
N LEU A 32 8.76 -6.02 0.81
CA LEU A 32 9.96 -6.44 1.55
C LEU A 32 11.23 -6.55 0.70
N GLU A 33 11.15 -6.39 -0.62
CA GLU A 33 12.30 -6.51 -1.53
C GLU A 33 12.62 -5.19 -2.23
N VAL A 34 13.77 -4.60 -1.92
CA VAL A 34 14.27 -3.37 -2.58
C VAL A 34 15.55 -3.69 -3.35
N THR A 35 15.53 -4.75 -4.17
CA THR A 35 16.55 -4.95 -5.21
C THR A 35 15.88 -4.85 -6.58
N GLY A 36 16.26 -3.82 -7.36
CA GLY A 36 15.70 -3.55 -8.69
C GLY A 36 14.65 -2.42 -8.76
N SER A 37 14.09 -2.22 -9.95
CA SER A 37 13.17 -1.11 -10.25
C SER A 37 11.81 -1.27 -9.55
N PRO A 38 11.23 -0.22 -8.92
CA PRO A 38 9.94 -0.27 -8.24
C PRO A 38 8.72 -0.38 -9.18
N ALA A 39 8.91 -0.80 -10.43
CA ALA A 39 7.87 -0.86 -11.45
C ALA A 39 6.71 -1.79 -11.05
N GLN A 40 6.99 -2.94 -10.44
CA GLN A 40 5.95 -3.88 -10.03
C GLN A 40 5.02 -3.29 -8.97
N LEU A 41 5.60 -2.64 -7.96
CA LEU A 41 4.88 -1.91 -6.93
C LEU A 41 4.06 -0.78 -7.54
N ARG A 42 4.65 0.02 -8.45
CA ARG A 42 3.94 1.09 -9.18
C ARG A 42 2.68 0.58 -9.87
N TYR A 43 2.82 -0.51 -10.62
CA TYR A 43 1.71 -1.07 -11.36
C TYR A 43 0.65 -1.68 -10.45
N LEU A 44 1.04 -2.25 -9.31
CA LEU A 44 0.10 -2.73 -8.31
C LEU A 44 -0.71 -1.57 -7.71
N VAL A 45 -0.05 -0.52 -7.22
CA VAL A 45 -0.70 0.66 -6.65
C VAL A 45 -1.67 1.28 -7.65
N ARG A 46 -1.25 1.45 -8.90
CA ARG A 46 -2.11 2.01 -9.96
C ARG A 46 -3.37 1.16 -10.21
N ARG A 47 -3.26 -0.18 -10.23
CA ARG A 47 -4.41 -1.07 -10.39
C ARG A 47 -5.35 -1.02 -9.19
N LEU A 48 -4.82 -0.96 -7.98
CA LEU A 48 -5.62 -0.87 -6.75
C LEU A 48 -6.34 0.48 -6.68
N ARG A 49 -5.65 1.59 -6.97
CA ARG A 49 -6.25 2.93 -7.03
C ARG A 49 -7.39 3.00 -8.04
N ALA A 50 -7.22 2.41 -9.22
CA ALA A 50 -8.29 2.37 -10.23
C ALA A 50 -9.54 1.61 -9.77
N ARG A 51 -9.39 0.62 -8.89
CA ARG A 51 -10.50 -0.25 -8.42
C ARG A 51 -11.09 0.20 -7.09
N ALA A 52 -10.32 0.93 -6.29
CA ALA A 52 -10.72 1.48 -5.01
C ALA A 52 -10.28 2.96 -4.93
N PRO A 53 -10.90 3.85 -5.71
CA PRO A 53 -10.47 5.25 -5.82
C PRO A 53 -10.45 5.96 -4.46
N ASN A 54 -11.40 5.62 -3.59
CA ASN A 54 -11.61 6.23 -2.28
C ASN A 54 -10.81 5.58 -1.15
N ALA A 55 -10.23 4.39 -1.36
CA ALA A 55 -9.48 3.68 -0.32
C ALA A 55 -8.11 4.34 -0.12
N ARG A 56 -7.69 4.55 1.11
CA ARG A 56 -6.32 5.02 1.38
C ARG A 56 -5.33 3.88 1.14
N ILE A 57 -4.30 4.11 0.34
CA ILE A 57 -3.24 3.14 0.04
C ILE A 57 -2.00 3.53 0.84
N VAL A 58 -1.60 2.67 1.78
CA VAL A 58 -0.39 2.81 2.59
C VAL A 58 0.59 1.73 2.16
N VAL A 59 1.82 2.12 1.82
CA VAL A 59 2.87 1.18 1.43
C VAL A 59 3.96 1.17 2.49
N GLY A 60 4.09 0.04 3.18
CA GLY A 60 5.25 -0.25 4.02
C GLY A 60 6.40 -0.76 3.15
N LEU A 61 7.49 -0.02 3.15
CA LEU A 61 8.72 -0.39 2.47
C LEU A 61 9.77 -0.63 3.55
N TRP A 62 10.15 -1.89 3.73
CA TRP A 62 11.17 -2.28 4.71
C TRP A 62 12.39 -2.80 3.97
N PRO A 63 13.34 -1.91 3.63
CA PRO A 63 14.54 -2.30 2.89
C PRO A 63 15.40 -3.18 3.79
N GLN A 64 16.03 -4.18 3.21
CA GLN A 64 17.15 -4.86 3.85
C GLN A 64 18.38 -3.94 3.70
N GLY A 65 18.76 -3.21 4.75
CA GLY A 65 19.94 -2.33 4.79
C GLY A 65 19.68 -0.83 4.53
N GLU A 66 20.73 -0.07 4.20
CA GLU A 66 20.74 1.40 4.04
C GLU A 66 20.12 1.92 2.72
N ALA A 67 19.26 1.14 2.06
CA ALA A 67 18.55 1.64 0.89
C ALA A 67 17.49 2.65 1.35
N SER A 68 17.87 3.92 1.42
CA SER A 68 17.00 4.99 1.91
C SER A 68 15.85 5.23 0.92
N LEU A 69 14.67 4.75 1.29
CA LEU A 69 13.40 5.01 0.58
C LEU A 69 12.86 6.43 0.87
N SER A 70 13.72 7.29 1.44
CA SER A 70 13.46 8.70 1.69
C SER A 70 13.35 9.53 0.41
N ASP A 71 13.59 8.92 -0.76
CA ASP A 71 13.40 9.59 -2.04
C ASP A 71 11.92 9.94 -2.24
N ALA A 72 11.58 11.18 -1.92
CA ALA A 72 10.28 11.79 -2.21
C ALA A 72 9.89 11.64 -3.70
N ALA A 73 10.88 11.52 -4.59
CA ALA A 73 10.70 11.20 -6.00
C ALA A 73 10.09 9.81 -6.25
N ILE A 74 10.50 8.79 -5.49
CA ILE A 74 9.90 7.45 -5.57
C ILE A 74 8.46 7.52 -5.04
N GLN A 75 8.22 8.27 -3.97
CA GLN A 75 6.88 8.40 -3.38
C GLN A 75 5.88 9.08 -4.33
N GLN A 76 6.30 10.16 -5.01
CA GLN A 76 5.48 10.90 -5.98
C GLN A 76 5.14 10.07 -7.24
N VAL A 77 6.05 9.22 -7.71
CA VAL A 77 5.87 8.46 -8.97
C VAL A 77 4.93 7.26 -8.82
N LEU A 78 4.74 6.77 -7.59
CA LEU A 78 4.11 5.47 -7.34
C LEU A 78 2.61 5.55 -6.97
N GLY A 79 2.10 6.71 -6.51
CA GLY A 79 0.66 6.97 -6.34
C GLY A 79 0.01 6.40 -5.07
N ALA A 80 0.79 5.97 -4.07
CA ALA A 80 0.28 5.68 -2.73
C ALA A 80 0.12 6.97 -1.92
N ASP A 81 -0.78 6.96 -0.93
CA ASP A 81 -1.04 8.14 -0.10
C ASP A 81 0.04 8.35 0.97
N ARG A 82 0.68 7.25 1.41
CA ARG A 82 1.79 7.26 2.37
C ARG A 82 2.76 6.11 2.14
N TYR A 83 4.03 6.38 2.36
CA TYR A 83 5.11 5.40 2.45
C TYR A 83 5.68 5.44 3.86
N VAL A 84 5.90 4.27 4.45
CA VAL A 84 6.38 4.11 5.83
C VAL A 84 7.56 3.16 5.85
N SER A 85 8.54 3.45 6.69
CA SER A 85 9.83 2.72 6.75
C SER A 85 9.95 1.80 7.96
N SER A 86 8.93 1.77 8.82
CA SER A 86 8.84 0.83 9.95
C SER A 86 7.44 0.23 10.07
N PHE A 87 7.36 -0.97 10.64
CA PHE A 87 6.06 -1.63 10.84
C PHE A 87 5.21 -0.88 11.87
N ALA A 88 5.84 -0.34 12.92
CA ALA A 88 5.16 0.46 13.94
C ALA A 88 4.52 1.72 13.32
N GLU A 89 5.25 2.45 12.49
CA GLU A 89 4.71 3.62 11.77
C GLU A 89 3.55 3.23 10.84
N ALA A 90 3.66 2.10 10.14
CA ALA A 90 2.58 1.58 9.31
C ALA A 90 1.28 1.38 10.10
N VAL A 91 1.38 0.77 11.29
CA VAL A 91 0.23 0.55 12.17
C VAL A 91 -0.39 1.88 12.59
N THR A 92 0.41 2.85 13.02
CA THR A 92 -0.08 4.18 13.42
C THR A 92 -0.85 4.85 12.28
N VAL A 93 -0.25 4.94 11.10
CA VAL A 93 -0.86 5.61 9.93
C VAL A 93 -2.16 4.92 9.49
N ILE A 94 -2.22 3.59 9.55
CA ILE A 94 -3.41 2.82 9.19
C ILE A 94 -4.55 3.07 10.19
N VAL A 95 -4.26 3.07 11.49
CA VAL A 95 -5.26 3.29 12.55
C VAL A 95 -5.82 4.71 12.49
N GLU A 96 -4.97 5.71 12.25
CA GLU A 96 -5.40 7.09 12.02
C GLU A 96 -6.34 7.19 10.81
N ALA A 97 -5.94 6.58 9.68
CA ALA A 97 -6.75 6.59 8.46
C ALA A 97 -8.15 5.98 8.65
N SER A 98 -8.25 4.87 9.37
CA SER A 98 -9.54 4.24 9.69
C SER A 98 -10.40 5.07 10.66
N SER A 99 -9.77 5.89 11.51
CA SER A 99 -10.48 6.77 12.44
C SER A 99 -11.10 7.98 11.71
N TYR A 100 -10.42 8.49 10.67
CA TYR A 100 -10.93 9.58 9.83
C TYR A 100 -12.19 9.19 9.04
N SER A 101 -12.30 7.95 8.56
CA SER A 101 -13.46 7.49 7.78
C SER A 101 -14.75 7.34 8.59
N LYS A 102 -14.69 7.27 9.92
CA LYS A 102 -15.87 7.21 10.78
C LYS A 102 -16.42 8.58 11.19
N ALA A 103 -15.67 9.65 10.92
CA ALA A 103 -16.00 11.01 11.36
C ALA A 103 -16.58 11.88 10.23
N ALA A 104 -16.79 11.31 9.03
CA ALA A 104 -17.39 11.95 7.86
C ALA A 104 -18.68 11.22 7.47
#